data_AF-A0A9K3D8N0-F1
#
_entry.id   AF-A0A9K3D8N0-F1
#
_cell.length_a   1.000
_cell.length_b   1.000
_cell.length_c   1.000
_cell.angle_alpha   90.00
_cell.angle_beta   90.00
_cell.angle_gamma   90.00
#
_symmetry.space_group_name_H-M   'P 1'
#
loop_
_entity.id
_entity.type
_entity.pdbx_description
1 polymer ?
#
loop_
_entity_poly.entity_id
_entity_poly.type
_entity_poly.pdbx_seq_one_letter_code
_entity_poly.pdbx_strand_id
1 'polypeptide(L)' 'GQKVVRISDRERTEMLEGLRANWTASNKEFMEMHLVVDTLKGSNRRQLLEDRLADLERNIAILEKGEVYVVLE' A
#
# COMPACT_ATOMS: atom_id res chain seq x y z
N GLY A 1 -22.26 -16.82 9.57
CA GLY A 1 -22.32 -16.38 8.17
C GLY A 1 -21.47 -15.15 8.03
N GLN A 2 -20.63 -15.06 7.00
CA GLN A 2 -19.76 -13.91 6.77
C GLN A 2 -20.60 -12.63 6.64
N LYS A 3 -20.12 -11.54 7.25
CA LYS A 3 -20.78 -10.23 7.20
C LYS A 3 -20.07 -9.36 6.16
N VAL A 4 -20.82 -8.86 5.18
CA VAL A 4 -20.31 -7.93 4.17
C VAL A 4 -20.70 -6.52 4.56
N VAL A 5 -19.73 -5.60 4.64
CA VAL A 5 -19.95 -4.20 5.03
C VAL A 5 -19.44 -3.28 3.93
N ARG A 6 -20.26 -2.32 3.50
CA ARG A 6 -19.84 -1.24 2.59
C ARG A 6 -18.98 -0.24 3.37
N ILE A 7 -17.81 0.10 2.84
CA ILE A 7 -16.99 1.18 3.40
C ILE A 7 -17.69 2.52 3.11
N SER A 8 -17.82 3.38 4.13
CA SER A 8 -18.34 4.75 3.94
C SER A 8 -17.33 5.66 3.24
N ASP A 9 -17.80 6.77 2.68
CA ASP A 9 -16.92 7.71 1.99
C ASP A 9 -15.87 8.33 2.94
N ARG A 10 -16.26 8.52 4.21
CA ARG A 10 -15.35 8.99 5.26
C ARG A 10 -14.26 7.96 5.56
N GLU A 11 -14.65 6.72 5.85
CA GLU A 11 -13.69 5.64 6.13
C GLU A 11 -12.76 5.40 4.95
N ARG A 12 -13.29 5.45 3.71
CA ARG A 12 -12.49 5.40 2.49
C ARG A 12 -11.45 6.51 2.44
N THR A 13 -11.84 7.74 2.77
CA THR A 13 -10.95 8.89 2.74
C THR A 13 -9.82 8.72 3.77
N GLU A 14 -10.17 8.35 5.00
CA GLU A 14 -9.19 8.07 6.07
C GLU A 14 -8.23 6.93 5.67
N MET A 15 -8.74 5.86 5.04
CA MET A 15 -7.91 4.76 4.53
C MET A 15 -6.99 5.20 3.39
N LEU A 16 -7.48 5.99 2.43
CA LEU A 16 -6.69 6.50 1.31
C LEU A 16 -5.56 7.42 1.80
N GLU A 17 -5.84 8.29 2.76
CA GLU A 17 -4.82 9.14 3.38
C GLU A 17 -3.71 8.31 4.03
N GLY A 18 -4.08 7.30 4.83
CA GLY A 18 -3.13 6.39 5.45
C GLY A 18 -2.31 5.59 4.43
N LEU A 19 -2.94 5.06 3.39
CA LEU A 19 -2.25 4.31 2.33
C LEU A 19 -1.28 5.17 1.54
N ARG A 20 -1.67 6.41 1.20
CA ARG A 20 -0.80 7.36 0.48
C ARG A 20 0.37 7.81 1.35
N ALA A 21 0.15 8.01 2.66
CA ALA A 21 1.23 8.30 3.61
C ALA A 21 2.23 7.13 3.67
N ASN A 22 1.74 5.89 3.75
CA ASN A 22 2.57 4.69 3.72
C ASN A 22 3.35 4.54 2.41
N TRP A 23 2.70 4.79 1.27
CA TRP A 23 3.35 4.75 -0.04
C TRP A 23 4.46 5.80 -0.12
N THR A 24 4.21 7.02 0.35
CA THR A 24 5.20 8.10 0.36
C THR A 24 6.43 7.72 1.19
N ALA A 25 6.23 7.13 2.37
CA ALA A 25 7.32 6.68 3.22
C ALA A 25 8.13 5.53 2.60
N SER A 26 7.46 4.51 2.07
CA SER A 26 8.12 3.37 1.41
C SER A 26 8.83 3.76 0.12
N ASN A 27 8.25 4.66 -0.67
CA ASN A 27 8.84 5.15 -1.90
C ASN A 27 10.08 6.00 -1.62
N LYS A 28 10.04 6.85 -0.57
CA LYS A 28 11.21 7.59 -0.12
C LYS A 28 12.36 6.64 0.26
N GLU A 29 12.07 5.62 1.06
CA GLU A 29 13.08 4.61 1.43
C GLU A 29 13.64 3.90 0.19
N PHE A 30 12.78 3.49 -0.73
CA PHE A 30 13.18 2.84 -1.98
C PHE A 30 14.09 3.73 -2.84
N MET A 31 13.75 5.01 -2.99
CA MET A 31 14.59 5.98 -3.73
C MET A 31 15.94 6.21 -3.05
N GLU A 32 15.98 6.24 -1.72
CA GLU A 32 17.23 6.35 -0.95
C GLU A 32 18.09 5.08 -1.10
N MET A 33 17.50 3.89 -1.23
CA MET A 33 18.26 2.65 -1.48
C MET A 33 18.95 2.65 -2.83
N HIS A 34 18.37 3.27 -3.87
CA HIS A 34 19.01 3.39 -5.18
C HIS A 34 20.32 4.20 -5.17
N LEU A 35 20.56 5.00 -4.12
CA LEU A 35 21.81 5.74 -3.92
C LEU A 35 22.92 4.88 -3.27
N VAL A 36 22.60 3.67 -2.80
CA VAL A 36 23.51 2.75 -2.11
C VAL A 36 23.69 1.47 -2.93
N VAL A 37 24.82 1.35 -3.62
CA VAL A 37 25.10 0.25 -4.57
C VAL A 37 25.31 -1.12 -3.88
N ASP A 38 24.90 -2.15 -4.62
CA ASP A 38 24.71 -3.57 -4.34
C ASP A 38 25.59 -4.27 -3.29
N THR A 39 24.90 -4.73 -2.25
CA THR A 39 25.28 -5.94 -1.50
C THR A 39 24.11 -6.93 -1.57
N LEU A 40 24.35 -8.24 -1.45
CA LEU A 40 23.28 -9.27 -1.49
C LEU A 40 22.12 -9.00 -0.49
N LYS A 41 22.38 -8.29 0.62
CA LYS A 41 21.34 -7.83 1.57
C LYS A 41 20.49 -6.68 1.03
N GLY A 42 21.05 -5.83 0.17
CA GLY A 42 20.33 -4.76 -0.53
C GLY A 42 19.27 -5.28 -1.49
N SER A 43 19.54 -6.41 -2.17
CA SER A 43 18.59 -7.03 -3.10
C SER A 43 17.30 -7.52 -2.43
N ASN A 44 17.38 -8.22 -1.29
CA ASN A 44 16.19 -8.69 -0.57
C ASN A 44 15.34 -7.55 0.00
N ARG A 45 15.98 -6.52 0.57
CA ARG A 45 15.25 -5.36 1.12
C ARG A 45 14.60 -4.53 0.02
N ARG A 46 15.26 -4.43 -1.13
CA ARG A 46 14.71 -3.78 -2.32
C ARG A 46 13.46 -4.51 -2.82
N GLN A 47 13.52 -5.83 -2.99
CA GLN A 47 12.36 -6.63 -3.41
C GLN A 47 11.17 -6.45 -2.44
N LEU A 48 11.43 -6.47 -1.13
CA LEU A 48 10.38 -6.26 -0.13
C LEU A 48 9.70 -4.88 -0.26
N LEU A 49 10.46 -3.83 -0.59
CA LEU A 49 9.92 -2.50 -0.82
C LEU A 49 9.12 -2.44 -2.12
N GLU A 50 9.59 -3.08 -3.19
CA GLU A 50 8.86 -3.18 -4.47
C GLU A 50 7.51 -3.90 -4.29
N ASP A 51 7.51 -5.05 -3.61
CA ASP A 51 6.28 -5.81 -3.32
C ASP A 51 5.31 -4.98 -2.48
N ARG A 52 5.82 -4.29 -1.46
CA ARG A 52 5.00 -3.42 -0.60
C ARG A 52 4.42 -2.23 -1.37
N LEU A 53 5.20 -1.60 -2.24
CA LEU A 53 4.73 -0.49 -3.09
C LEU A 53 3.64 -0.96 -4.05
N ALA A 54 3.84 -2.10 -4.70
CA ALA A 54 2.87 -2.70 -5.61
C ALA A 54 1.54 -3.03 -4.89
N ASP A 55 1.61 -3.57 -3.68
CA ASP A 55 0.42 -3.84 -2.88
C ASP A 55 -0.28 -2.55 -2.44
N LEU A 56 0.46 -1.52 -2.02
CA LEU A 56 -0.11 -0.22 -1.67
C LEU A 56 -0.83 0.42 -2.87
N GLU A 57 -0.21 0.43 -4.04
CA GLU A 57 -0.79 0.94 -5.28
C GLU A 57 -2.06 0.20 -5.68
N ARG A 58 -2.04 -1.14 -5.58
CA ARG A 58 -3.23 -1.96 -5.84
C ARG A 58 -4.38 -1.62 -4.89
N ASN A 59 -4.09 -1.49 -3.60
CA ASN A 59 -5.09 -1.15 -2.59
C ASN A 59 -5.68 0.26 -2.79
N ILE A 60 -4.82 1.24 -3.11
CA ILE A 60 -5.25 2.60 -3.45
C ILE A 60 -6.17 2.57 -4.69
N ALA A 61 -5.76 1.88 -5.76
CA ALA A 61 -6.57 1.78 -6.98
C ALA A 61 -7.94 1.12 -6.74
N ILE A 62 -8.01 0.10 -5.88
CA ILE A 62 -9.28 -0.53 -5.46
C ILE A 62 -10.17 0.48 -4.73
N LEU A 63 -9.58 1.23 -3.79
CA LEU A 63 -10.29 2.26 -3.01
C LEU A 63 -10.59 3.54 -3.79
N GLU A 64 -10.13 3.70 -5.03
CA GLU A 64 -10.48 4.83 -5.90
C GLU A 64 -11.54 4.48 -6.94
N LYS A 65 -11.67 3.20 -7.33
CA LYS A 65 -12.50 2.76 -8.47
C LYS A 65 -14.02 2.90 -8.29
N GLY A 66 -14.51 3.06 -7.07
CA GLY A 66 -15.94 3.05 -6.73
C GLY A 66 -16.21 2.26 -5.47
N GLU A 67 -17.47 1.94 -5.15
CA GLU A 67 -17.87 1.31 -3.88
C GLU A 67 -17.02 0.06 -3.52
N VAL A 68 -16.56 -0.01 -2.27
CA VAL A 68 -15.76 -1.14 -1.76
C VAL A 68 -16.49 -1.77 -0.59
N TYR A 69 -16.49 -3.09 -0.59
CA TYR A 69 -17.09 -3.92 0.44
C TYR A 69 -16.02 -4.78 1.08
N VAL A 70 -16.03 -4.87 2.40
CA VAL A 70 -15.14 -5.74 3.17
C VAL A 70 -15.92 -6.92 3.72
N VAL A 71 -15.30 -8.10 3.67
CA VAL A 71 -15.82 -9.31 4.29
C VAL A 71 -15.20 -9.42 5.67
N LEU A 72 -16.05 -9.44 6.69
CA LEU A 72 -15.64 -9.68 8.08
C LEU A 72 -15.85 -11.17 8.39
N GLU A 73 -14.78 -11.82 8.84
CA GLU A 73 -14.78 -13.20 9.36
C GLU A 73 -15.09 -13.25 10.86
#